data_AF-A0A2M8FWT4-F1
#
_entry.id   AF-A0A2M8FWT4-F1
#
_cell.length_a   1.000
_cell.length_b   1.000
_cell.length_c   1.000
_cell.angle_alpha   90.00
_cell.angle_beta   90.00
_cell.angle_gamma   90.00
#
_symmetry.space_group_name_H-M   'P 1'
#
loop_
_entity.id
_entity.type
_entity.pdbx_description
1 polymer ?
#
loop_
_entity_poly.entity_id
_entity_poly.type
_entity_poly.pdbx_seq_one_letter_code
_entity_poly.pdbx_strand_id
1 'polypeptide(L)'
;MAWKNVRHYLKTIGKKGGKARAKKLSTAKLSSQARTAITFRWMQKRFGVEHFAELALPGAEIVDVGLRHLNNRNLSSIEALAVAELRPKLRFLGVPVPDISQNMPQTRTLLYQAMEKQHGDMAYVRFCALLERIDSFCDALASIVPTPQPTTHRNRRWYT
;
A
#
# COMPACT_ATOMS: atom_id res chain seq x y z
N MET A 1 -22.38 -10.48 -32.76
CA MET A 1 -22.40 -11.45 -31.63
C MET A 1 -21.05 -12.12 -31.34
N ALA A 2 -20.12 -12.24 -32.29
CA ALA A 2 -18.84 -12.96 -32.12
C ALA A 2 -17.90 -12.41 -31.01
N TRP A 3 -17.83 -11.09 -30.80
CA TRP A 3 -16.93 -10.46 -29.82
C TRP A 3 -17.20 -10.83 -28.35
N LYS A 4 -18.47 -11.08 -27.98
CA LYS A 4 -18.84 -11.50 -26.62
C LYS A 4 -18.31 -12.92 -26.34
N ASN A 5 -18.30 -13.79 -27.34
CA ASN A 5 -17.80 -15.17 -27.24
C ASN A 5 -16.27 -15.21 -27.08
N VAL A 6 -15.53 -14.36 -27.81
CA VAL A 6 -14.07 -14.26 -27.70
C VAL A 6 -13.65 -13.78 -26.31
N ARG A 7 -14.28 -12.74 -25.75
CA ARG A 7 -13.99 -12.29 -24.38
C ARG A 7 -14.29 -13.37 -23.34
N HIS A 8 -15.39 -14.11 -23.49
CA HIS A 8 -15.72 -15.20 -22.58
C HIS A 8 -14.69 -16.34 -22.66
N TYR A 9 -14.27 -16.69 -23.87
CA TYR A 9 -13.23 -17.70 -24.12
C TYR A 9 -11.87 -17.30 -23.51
N LEU A 10 -11.41 -16.07 -23.75
CA LEU A 10 -10.16 -15.56 -23.14
C LEU A 10 -10.25 -15.53 -21.61
N LYS A 11 -11.40 -15.14 -21.04
CA LYS A 11 -11.63 -15.14 -19.59
C LYS A 11 -11.57 -16.56 -19.00
N THR A 12 -12.13 -17.55 -19.69
CA THR A 12 -12.12 -18.95 -19.22
C THR A 12 -10.73 -19.57 -19.30
N ILE A 13 -9.97 -19.31 -20.38
CA ILE A 13 -8.55 -19.71 -20.49
C ILE A 13 -7.71 -19.04 -19.40
N GLY A 14 -7.85 -17.72 -19.22
CA GLY A 14 -7.16 -16.99 -18.17
C GLY A 14 -7.46 -17.57 -16.77
N LYS A 15 -8.72 -17.93 -16.50
CA LYS A 15 -9.12 -18.57 -15.23
C LYS A 15 -8.50 -19.96 -15.06
N LYS A 16 -8.45 -20.79 -16.12
CA LYS A 16 -7.81 -22.12 -16.09
C LYS A 16 -6.29 -22.00 -15.87
N GLY A 17 -5.61 -21.14 -16.63
CA GLY A 17 -4.18 -20.90 -16.49
C GLY A 17 -3.78 -20.29 -15.14
N GLY A 18 -4.61 -19.39 -14.60
CA GLY A 18 -4.45 -18.84 -13.25
C GLY A 18 -4.57 -19.92 -12.17
N LYS A 19 -5.58 -20.80 -12.25
CA LYS A 19 -5.73 -21.94 -11.33
C LYS A 19 -4.53 -22.90 -11.40
N ALA A 20 -4.03 -23.20 -12.60
CA ALA A 20 -2.87 -24.07 -12.77
C ALA A 20 -1.59 -23.47 -12.17
N ARG A 21 -1.35 -22.17 -12.37
CA ARG A 21 -0.25 -21.45 -11.71
C ARG A 21 -0.41 -21.43 -10.20
N ALA A 22 -1.64 -21.21 -9.71
CA ALA A 22 -1.92 -21.17 -8.28
C ALA A 22 -1.61 -22.50 -7.57
N LYS A 23 -1.90 -23.65 -8.22
CA LYS A 23 -1.52 -24.98 -7.69
C LYS A 23 -0.02 -25.17 -7.48
N LYS A 24 0.83 -24.42 -8.18
CA LYS A 24 2.30 -24.49 -8.08
C LYS A 24 2.89 -23.48 -7.09
N LEU A 25 2.07 -22.63 -6.49
CA LEU A 25 2.51 -21.52 -5.64
C LEU A 25 2.26 -21.84 -4.16
N SER A 26 3.19 -21.47 -3.31
CA SER A 26 2.97 -21.52 -1.86
C SER A 26 1.85 -20.57 -1.44
N THR A 27 1.14 -20.90 -0.36
CA THR A 27 0.05 -20.07 0.19
C THR A 27 0.49 -18.63 0.46
N ALA A 28 1.74 -18.43 0.90
CA ALA A 28 2.32 -17.11 1.12
C ALA A 28 2.44 -16.30 -0.19
N LYS A 29 2.90 -16.92 -1.27
CA LYS A 29 3.06 -16.27 -2.58
C LYS A 29 1.71 -15.97 -3.24
N LEU A 30 0.73 -16.85 -3.07
CA LEU A 30 -0.66 -16.59 -3.46
C LEU A 30 -1.25 -15.38 -2.74
N SER A 31 -1.02 -15.29 -1.43
CA SER A 31 -1.51 -14.18 -0.60
C SER A 31 -0.86 -12.85 -0.99
N SER A 32 0.45 -12.84 -1.24
CA SER A 32 1.16 -11.66 -1.77
C SER A 32 0.58 -11.21 -3.11
N GLN A 33 0.40 -12.13 -4.07
CA GLN A 33 -0.18 -11.81 -5.37
C GLN A 33 -1.60 -11.25 -5.27
N ALA A 34 -2.43 -11.82 -4.39
CA ALA A 34 -3.78 -11.34 -4.16
C ALA A 34 -3.79 -9.90 -3.63
N ARG A 35 -2.91 -9.57 -2.66
CA ARG A 35 -2.80 -8.21 -2.11
C ARG A 35 -2.34 -7.21 -3.16
N THR A 36 -1.29 -7.54 -3.92
CA THR A 36 -0.82 -6.69 -5.02
C THR A 36 -1.91 -6.46 -6.05
N ALA A 37 -2.68 -7.49 -6.42
CA ALA A 37 -3.81 -7.35 -7.34
C ALA A 37 -4.95 -6.48 -6.79
N ILE A 38 -5.17 -6.48 -5.46
CA ILE A 38 -6.15 -5.60 -4.82
C ILE A 38 -5.70 -4.14 -4.91
N THR A 39 -4.44 -3.85 -4.55
CA THR A 39 -3.87 -2.49 -4.67
C THR A 39 -3.96 -1.98 -6.10
N PHE A 40 -3.52 -2.79 -7.07
CA PHE A 40 -3.57 -2.47 -8.49
C PHE A 40 -4.99 -2.17 -8.97
N ARG A 41 -5.96 -3.03 -8.64
CA ARG A 41 -7.36 -2.82 -9.05
C ARG A 41 -7.96 -1.56 -8.43
N TRP A 42 -7.57 -1.24 -7.19
CA TRP A 42 -8.01 -0.03 -6.52
C TRP A 42 -7.45 1.21 -7.22
N MET A 43 -6.16 1.23 -7.54
CA MET A 43 -5.50 2.32 -8.29
C MET A 43 -6.16 2.52 -9.66
N GLN A 44 -6.26 1.45 -10.44
CA GLN A 44 -6.85 1.50 -11.78
C GLN A 44 -8.30 1.99 -11.76
N LYS A 45 -9.10 1.53 -10.79
CA LYS A 45 -10.51 1.91 -10.69
C LYS A 45 -10.68 3.38 -10.30
N ARG A 46 -9.79 3.91 -9.45
CA ARG A 46 -9.98 5.22 -8.84
C ARG A 46 -9.29 6.35 -9.60
N PHE A 47 -8.15 6.05 -10.22
CA PHE A 47 -7.30 7.05 -10.87
C PHE A 47 -6.92 6.68 -12.30
N GLY A 48 -7.18 5.44 -12.75
CA GLY A 48 -6.81 5.00 -14.10
C GLY A 48 -5.32 4.69 -14.28
N VAL A 49 -4.54 4.68 -13.20
CA VAL A 49 -3.08 4.42 -13.18
C VAL A 49 -2.75 3.12 -12.44
N GLU A 50 -1.52 2.62 -12.61
CA GLU A 50 -1.05 1.41 -11.94
C GLU A 50 -0.38 1.70 -10.59
N HIS A 51 0.33 2.84 -10.51
CA HIS A 51 1.14 3.27 -9.38
C HIS A 51 0.86 4.71 -8.94
N PHE A 52 1.09 5.02 -7.66
CA PHE A 52 0.91 6.39 -7.17
C PHE A 52 1.91 7.37 -7.80
N ALA A 53 3.11 6.90 -8.14
CA ALA A 53 4.15 7.74 -8.77
C ALA A 53 3.67 8.40 -10.07
N GLU A 54 2.73 7.80 -10.79
CA GLU A 54 2.13 8.36 -12.02
C GLU A 54 1.24 9.58 -11.74
N LEU A 55 0.78 9.75 -10.50
CA LEU A 55 -0.03 10.90 -10.07
C LEU A 55 0.82 12.10 -9.65
N ALA A 56 2.15 11.98 -9.70
CA ALA A 56 3.11 13.00 -9.27
C ALA A 56 2.86 13.53 -7.84
N LEU A 57 2.32 12.68 -6.95
CA LEU A 57 2.12 13.04 -5.55
C LEU A 57 3.46 13.03 -4.80
N PRO A 58 3.72 13.99 -3.90
CA PRO A 58 4.94 13.99 -3.11
C PRO A 58 5.01 12.70 -2.27
N GLY A 59 6.13 11.98 -2.30
CA GLY A 59 6.28 10.75 -1.52
C GLY A 59 5.60 9.50 -2.08
N ALA A 60 5.00 9.58 -3.28
CA ALA A 60 4.32 8.46 -3.92
C ALA A 60 5.21 7.23 -4.11
N GLU A 61 6.45 7.45 -4.52
CA GLU A 61 7.44 6.38 -4.74
C GLU A 61 7.73 5.59 -3.46
N ILE A 62 7.76 6.26 -2.30
CA ILE A 62 7.97 5.62 -0.99
C ILE A 62 6.76 4.73 -0.66
N VAL A 63 5.56 5.24 -0.91
CA VAL A 63 4.31 4.50 -0.64
C VAL A 63 4.18 3.29 -1.56
N ASP A 64 4.48 3.43 -2.85
CA ASP A 64 4.47 2.32 -3.81
C ASP A 64 5.45 1.21 -3.39
N VAL A 65 6.68 1.58 -3.02
CA VAL A 65 7.70 0.63 -2.53
C VAL A 65 7.25 -0.03 -1.22
N GLY A 66 6.76 0.77 -0.26
CA GLY A 66 6.30 0.27 1.04
C GLY A 66 5.13 -0.70 0.92
N LEU A 67 4.12 -0.38 0.10
CA LEU A 67 2.99 -1.29 -0.17
C LEU A 67 3.45 -2.59 -0.83
N ARG A 68 4.37 -2.51 -1.79
CA ARG A 68 4.97 -3.70 -2.42
C ARG A 68 5.69 -4.58 -1.40
N HIS A 69 6.47 -3.98 -0.51
CA HIS A 69 7.18 -4.72 0.54
C HIS A 69 6.22 -5.34 1.56
N LEU A 70 5.21 -4.61 2.00
CA LEU A 70 4.15 -5.13 2.89
C LEU A 70 3.38 -6.30 2.26
N ASN A 71 3.03 -6.19 0.98
CA ASN A 71 2.37 -7.25 0.23
C ASN A 71 3.23 -8.52 0.20
N ASN A 72 4.54 -8.36 0.03
CA ASN A 72 5.53 -9.43 0.02
C ASN A 72 5.97 -9.91 1.41
N ARG A 73 5.41 -9.37 2.50
CA ARG A 73 5.83 -9.64 3.90
C ARG A 73 7.30 -9.29 4.17
N ASN A 74 7.88 -8.37 3.40
CA ASN A 74 9.17 -7.78 3.71
C ASN A 74 8.98 -6.65 4.74
N LEU A 75 8.89 -7.04 6.01
CA LEU A 75 8.50 -6.15 7.11
C LEU A 75 9.69 -5.37 7.70
N SER A 76 10.93 -5.65 7.30
CA SER A 76 12.13 -4.97 7.81
C SER A 76 12.55 -3.75 6.98
N SER A 77 11.92 -3.51 5.83
CA SER A 77 12.21 -2.33 5.00
C SER A 77 11.68 -1.06 5.66
N ILE A 78 12.47 0.01 5.54
CA ILE A 78 12.13 1.35 6.04
C ILE A 78 10.83 1.86 5.41
N GLU A 79 10.64 1.69 4.09
CA GLU A 79 9.42 2.11 3.40
C GLU A 79 8.20 1.30 3.87
N ALA A 80 8.38 -0.01 4.10
CA ALA A 80 7.31 -0.87 4.62
C ALA A 80 6.90 -0.44 6.03
N LEU A 81 7.87 -0.16 6.90
CA LEU A 81 7.69 0.34 8.26
C LEU A 81 7.01 1.72 8.27
N ALA A 82 7.40 2.62 7.38
CA ALA A 82 6.82 3.96 7.32
C ALA A 82 5.38 3.95 6.80
N VAL A 83 5.07 3.16 5.76
CA VAL A 83 3.69 2.92 5.31
C VAL A 83 2.85 2.23 6.40
N ALA A 84 3.46 1.31 7.16
CA ALA A 84 2.79 0.64 8.25
C ALA A 84 2.46 1.58 9.42
N GLU A 85 3.31 2.56 9.72
CA GLU A 85 3.07 3.59 10.74
C GLU A 85 1.87 4.47 10.34
N LEU A 86 1.81 4.90 9.08
CA LEU A 86 0.74 5.75 8.54
C LEU A 86 -0.49 4.95 8.04
N ARG A 87 -0.54 3.65 8.32
CA ARG A 87 -1.63 2.74 7.93
C ARG A 87 -3.02 3.26 8.31
N PRO A 88 -3.28 3.82 9.51
CA PRO A 88 -4.60 4.35 9.85
C PRO A 88 -5.06 5.43 8.87
N LYS A 89 -4.20 6.40 8.54
CA LYS A 89 -4.49 7.51 7.61
C LYS A 89 -4.71 7.00 6.19
N LEU A 90 -3.83 6.14 5.70
CA LEU A 90 -3.95 5.52 4.36
C LEU A 90 -5.24 4.69 4.21
N ARG A 91 -5.58 3.88 5.22
CA ARG A 91 -6.84 3.10 5.19
C ARG A 91 -8.08 3.98 5.27
N PHE A 92 -8.01 5.09 5.99
CA PHE A 92 -9.08 6.09 6.02
C PHE A 92 -9.34 6.71 4.63
N LEU A 93 -8.27 6.99 3.87
CA LEU A 93 -8.36 7.42 2.46
C LEU A 93 -8.80 6.29 1.50
N GLY A 94 -9.03 5.09 2.03
CA GLY A 94 -9.48 3.92 1.30
C GLY A 94 -8.38 3.14 0.61
N VAL A 95 -7.09 3.46 0.84
CA VAL A 95 -5.97 2.69 0.30
C VAL A 95 -5.98 1.28 0.91
N PRO A 96 -5.88 0.22 0.10
CA PRO A 96 -5.90 -1.16 0.60
C PRO A 96 -4.53 -1.55 1.20
N VAL A 97 -4.24 -1.04 2.39
CA VAL A 97 -3.03 -1.40 3.15
C VAL A 97 -3.24 -2.75 3.86
N PRO A 98 -2.34 -3.73 3.71
CA PRO A 98 -2.44 -5.01 4.41
C PRO A 98 -2.51 -4.84 5.94
N ASP A 99 -3.32 -5.67 6.59
CA ASP A 99 -3.29 -5.75 8.05
C ASP A 99 -2.09 -6.59 8.51
N ILE A 100 -1.20 -5.93 9.23
CA ILE A 100 0.06 -6.47 9.78
C ILE A 100 0.21 -6.12 11.26
N SER A 101 -0.85 -5.62 11.90
CA SER A 101 -0.83 -5.16 13.29
C SER A 101 -0.30 -6.23 14.26
N GLN A 102 -0.68 -7.49 14.04
CA GLN A 102 -0.20 -8.63 14.86
C GLN A 102 1.29 -8.96 14.65
N ASN A 103 1.85 -8.62 13.49
CA ASN A 103 3.23 -8.98 13.11
C ASN A 103 4.23 -7.85 13.38
N MET A 104 3.75 -6.62 13.58
CA MET A 104 4.58 -5.43 13.74
C MET A 104 4.06 -4.57 14.90
N PRO A 105 4.12 -5.08 16.14
CA PRO A 105 3.93 -4.20 17.29
C PRO A 105 4.99 -3.10 17.22
N GLN A 106 4.61 -1.86 17.59
CA GLN A 106 5.54 -0.73 17.72
C GLN A 106 6.28 -0.35 16.42
N THR A 107 5.53 -0.23 15.32
CA THR A 107 6.08 0.10 13.99
C THR A 107 7.00 1.33 13.99
N ARG A 108 6.64 2.40 14.72
CA ARG A 108 7.49 3.58 14.92
C ARG A 108 8.87 3.28 15.49
N THR A 109 8.94 2.44 16.52
CA THR A 109 10.20 2.05 17.17
C THR A 109 11.08 1.26 16.20
N LEU A 110 10.48 0.30 15.50
CA LEU A 110 11.18 -0.50 14.48
C LEU A 110 11.69 0.37 13.33
N LEU A 111 10.91 1.37 12.90
CA LEU A 111 11.31 2.34 11.88
C LEU A 111 12.52 3.16 12.34
N TYR A 112 12.47 3.69 13.57
CA TYR A 112 13.58 4.46 14.12
C TYR A 112 14.85 3.60 14.25
N GLN A 113 14.75 2.37 14.75
CA GLN A 113 15.88 1.44 14.83
C GLN A 113 16.47 1.10 13.45
N ALA A 114 15.62 0.96 12.42
CA ALA A 114 16.10 0.75 11.05
C ALA A 114 16.85 1.99 10.52
N MET A 115 16.34 3.19 10.80
CA MET A 115 17.00 4.45 10.47
C MET A 115 18.34 4.60 11.19
N GLU A 116 18.39 4.29 12.48
CA GLU A 116 19.60 4.33 13.31
C GLU A 116 20.69 3.41 12.73
N LYS A 117 20.32 2.17 12.38
CA LYS A 117 21.24 1.22 11.75
C LYS A 117 21.77 1.70 10.39
N GLN A 118 20.96 2.41 9.61
CA GLN A 118 21.35 2.83 8.26
C GLN A 118 22.07 4.19 8.21
N HIS A 119 21.72 5.11 9.12
CA HIS A 119 22.11 6.52 9.03
C HIS A 119 22.81 7.07 10.27
N GLY A 120 22.96 6.28 11.34
CA GLY A 120 23.67 6.67 12.57
C GLY A 120 23.18 8.00 13.12
N ASP A 121 24.07 8.96 13.28
CA ASP A 121 23.78 10.29 13.86
C ASP A 121 22.70 11.08 13.10
N MET A 122 22.49 10.80 11.81
CA MET A 122 21.44 11.46 11.02
C MET A 122 20.08 10.77 11.08
N ALA A 123 19.95 9.67 11.83
CA ALA A 123 18.76 8.84 11.85
C ALA A 123 17.51 9.60 12.26
N TYR A 124 17.58 10.44 13.29
CA TYR A 124 16.43 11.23 13.74
C TYR A 124 15.93 12.20 12.67
N VAL A 125 16.83 12.93 12.02
CA VAL A 125 16.47 13.89 10.95
C VAL A 125 15.88 13.17 9.74
N ARG A 126 16.49 12.04 9.32
CA ARG A 126 16.00 11.21 8.21
C ARG A 126 14.64 10.58 8.54
N PHE A 127 14.46 10.14 9.78
CA PHE A 127 13.20 9.61 10.29
C PHE A 127 12.07 10.65 10.21
N CYS A 128 12.28 11.87 10.72
CA CYS A 128 11.29 12.94 10.65
C CYS A 128 10.96 13.31 9.20
N ALA A 129 12.00 13.54 8.37
CA ALA A 129 11.81 13.89 6.96
C ALA A 129 11.05 12.80 6.18
N LEU A 130 11.27 11.51 6.50
CA LEU A 130 10.51 10.42 5.89
C LEU A 130 9.03 10.47 6.28
N LEU A 131 8.73 10.66 7.57
CA LEU A 131 7.34 10.74 8.04
C LEU A 131 6.63 11.94 7.44
N GLU A 132 7.25 13.12 7.42
CA GLU A 132 6.70 14.34 6.82
C GLU A 132 6.41 14.16 5.32
N ARG A 133 7.29 13.46 4.59
CA ARG A 133 7.08 13.19 3.16
C ARG A 133 5.88 12.28 2.91
N ILE A 134 5.66 11.26 3.75
CA ILE A 134 4.49 10.37 3.61
C ILE A 134 3.22 11.05 4.16
N ASP A 135 3.32 11.94 5.14
CA ASP A 135 2.18 12.76 5.55
C ASP A 135 1.76 13.72 4.43
N SER A 136 2.73 14.37 3.78
CA SER A 136 2.50 15.19 2.58
C SER A 136 1.85 14.38 1.46
N PHE A 137 2.26 13.13 1.25
CA PHE A 137 1.58 12.21 0.35
C PHE A 137 0.11 12.04 0.73
N CYS A 138 -0.18 11.77 2.00
CA CYS A 138 -1.54 11.52 2.46
C CYS A 138 -2.42 12.75 2.29
N ASP A 139 -1.89 13.95 2.53
CA ASP A 139 -2.62 15.21 2.37
C ASP A 139 -2.88 15.51 0.89
N ALA A 140 -1.87 15.29 0.03
CA ALA A 140 -2.04 15.40 -1.42
C ALA A 140 -3.08 14.40 -1.94
N LEU A 141 -3.04 13.14 -1.49
CA LEU A 141 -4.03 12.13 -1.83
C LEU A 141 -5.43 12.50 -1.34
N ALA A 142 -5.56 13.05 -0.14
CA ALA A 142 -6.84 13.51 0.40
C ALA A 142 -7.47 14.63 -0.44
N SER A 143 -6.66 15.46 -1.10
CA SER A 143 -7.16 16.54 -1.98
C SER A 143 -7.79 16.03 -3.28
N ILE A 144 -7.36 14.87 -3.77
CA ILE A 144 -7.85 14.28 -5.04
C ILE A 144 -8.82 13.12 -4.85
N VAL A 145 -8.96 12.62 -3.61
CA VAL A 145 -9.88 11.54 -3.27
C VAL A 145 -11.13 12.14 -2.63
N PRO A 146 -12.35 11.77 -3.08
CA PRO A 146 -13.55 12.15 -2.34
C PRO A 146 -13.45 11.54 -0.95
N THR A 147 -13.36 12.40 0.07
CA THR A 147 -13.32 11.97 1.46
C THR A 147 -14.58 11.15 1.74
N PRO A 148 -14.45 9.94 2.32
CA PRO A 148 -15.63 9.25 2.80
C PRO A 148 -16.33 10.18 3.78
N GLN A 149 -17.61 10.48 3.53
CA GLN A 149 -18.46 11.25 4.44
C GLN A 149 -18.20 10.76 5.86
N PRO A 150 -17.91 11.67 6.82
CA PRO A 150 -17.56 11.26 8.17
C PRO A 150 -18.75 10.51 8.76
N THR A 151 -18.68 9.18 8.78
CA THR A 151 -19.45 8.43 9.75
C THR A 151 -18.92 8.86 11.11
N THR A 152 -19.81 8.95 12.09
CA THR A 152 -19.69 9.55 13.43
C THR A 152 -18.56 9.01 14.33
N HIS A 153 -17.57 8.31 13.78
CA HIS A 153 -16.43 7.79 14.49
C HIS A 153 -15.37 8.86 14.75
N ARG A 154 -15.39 9.32 16.01
CA ARG A 154 -14.35 10.04 16.74
C ARG A 154 -12.94 9.52 16.41
N ASN A 155 -12.19 10.22 15.57
CA ASN A 155 -10.73 10.28 15.67
C ASN A 155 -10.21 11.57 15.03
N ARG A 156 -10.52 12.71 15.67
CA ARG A 156 -10.02 14.05 15.30
C ARG A 156 -8.51 14.23 15.56
N ARG A 157 -7.83 13.25 16.17
CA ARG A 157 -6.44 13.35 16.61
C ARG A 157 -5.41 13.41 15.47
N TRP A 158 -5.81 13.13 14.23
CA TRP A 158 -4.93 13.20 13.05
C TRP A 158 -5.00 14.55 12.32
N TYR A 159 -5.71 15.54 12.86
CA TYR A 159 -6.00 16.82 12.21
C TYR A 159 -5.79 18.05 13.14
N THR A 160 -5.04 17.90 14.22
CA THR A 160 -4.55 19.01 15.07
C THR A 160 -3.04 18.94 15.11
#